data_AF-A0A957ZCG3-F1
#
_entry.id   AF-A0A957ZCG3-F1
#
_cell.length_a   1.000
_cell.length_b   1.000
_cell.length_c   1.000
_cell.angle_alpha   90.00
_cell.angle_beta   90.00
_cell.angle_gamma   90.00
#
_symmetry.space_group_name_H-M   'P 1'
#
loop_
_entity.id
_entity.type
_entity.pdbx_description
1 polymer ?
#
loop_
_entity_poly.entity_id
_entity_poly.type
_entity_poly.pdbx_seq_one_letter_code
_entity_poly.pdbx_strand_id
1 'polypeptide(L)' 'LLSYLNDKDVAQKVIDDLAPRYADRKGGYTRIIKIGKRKGDAANMAVLELVDSE' A
#
# COMPACT_ATOMS: atom_id res chain seq x y z
N LEU A 1 -8.82 -2.82 12.37
CA LEU A 1 -7.47 -2.29 12.08
C LEU A 1 -6.42 -2.90 13.00
N LEU A 2 -6.51 -2.70 14.32
CA LEU A 2 -5.55 -3.30 15.28
C LEU A 2 -5.45 -4.83 15.20
N SER A 3 -6.57 -5.54 15.01
CA SER A 3 -6.58 -7.00 14.84
C SER A 3 -5.95 -7.50 13.55
N TYR A 4 -5.86 -6.64 12.52
CA TYR A 4 -5.32 -7.00 11.21
C TYR A 4 -3.86 -6.58 11.06
N LEU A 5 -3.50 -5.41 11.61
CA LEU A 5 -2.15 -4.85 11.53
C LEU A 5 -1.27 -5.33 12.69
N ASN A 6 -1.85 -5.70 13.83
CA ASN A 6 -1.18 -6.10 15.08
C ASN A 6 -0.16 -5.07 15.62
N ASP A 7 -0.20 -3.84 15.10
CA ASP A 7 0.68 -2.73 15.46
C ASP A 7 -0.16 -1.46 15.61
N LYS A 8 0.04 -0.78 16.75
CA LYS A 8 -0.70 0.44 17.09
C LYS A 8 -0.23 1.65 16.30
N ASP A 9 1.08 1.77 16.06
CA ASP A 9 1.66 2.91 15.37
C ASP A 9 1.29 2.90 13.89
N VAL A 10 1.29 1.71 13.28
CA VAL A 10 0.81 1.52 11.91
C VAL A 10 -0.69 1.81 11.80
N ALA A 11 -1.49 1.33 12.75
CA ALA A 11 -2.94 1.60 12.76
C ALA A 11 -3.24 3.09 12.92
N GLN A 12 -2.48 3.79 13.76
CA GLN A 12 -2.61 5.24 13.95
C GLN A 12 -2.29 5.99 12.65
N LYS A 13 -1.18 5.64 11.98
CA LYS A 13 -0.80 6.23 10.69
C LYS A 13 -1.87 6.08 9.60
N VAL A 14 -2.54 4.94 9.55
CA VAL A 14 -3.64 4.71 8.59
C VAL A 14 -4.80 5.68 8.84
N ILE A 15 -5.10 5.97 10.10
CA ILE A 15 -6.23 6.83 10.48
C ILE A 15 -5.86 8.31 10.33
N ASP A 16 -4.69 8.71 10.82
CA ASP A 16 -4.32 10.13 10.90
C ASP A 16 -3.81 10.68 9.57
N ASP A 17 -3.03 9.88 8.82
CA ASP A 17 -2.39 10.36 7.59
C ASP A 17 -3.11 9.89 6.33
N LEU A 18 -3.41 8.59 6.24
CA LEU A 18 -3.94 7.99 5.02
C LEU A 18 -5.45 8.24 4.85
N ALA A 19 -6.24 8.25 5.93
CA ALA A 19 -7.68 8.47 5.81
C ALA A 19 -8.03 9.87 5.28
N PRO A 20 -7.42 10.98 5.76
CA PRO A 20 -7.67 12.30 5.19
C PRO A 20 -7.18 12.42 3.75
N ARG A 21 -6.04 11.81 3.42
CA ARG A 21 -5.46 11.81 2.06
C ARG A 21 -6.41 11.23 1.01
N TYR A 22 -7.22 10.24 1.40
CA TYR A 22 -8.12 9.55 0.48
C TYR A 22 -9.60 9.84 0.72
N ALA A 23 -9.94 10.88 1.48
CA ALA A 23 -11.32 11.19 1.88
C ALA A 23 -12.28 11.31 0.67
N ASP A 24 -11.83 11.92 -0.42
CA ASP A 24 -12.64 12.12 -1.62
C ASP A 24 -12.61 10.93 -2.60
N ARG A 25 -11.70 9.96 -2.40
CA ARG A 25 -11.52 8.82 -3.30
C ARG A 25 -12.39 7.64 -2.88
N LYS A 26 -13.33 7.24 -3.74
CA LYS A 26 -14.20 6.07 -3.57
C LYS A 26 -13.62 4.80 -4.23
N GLY A 27 -12.42 4.40 -3.80
CA GLY A 27 -11.75 3.16 -4.25
C GLY A 27 -10.51 3.36 -5.12
N GLY A 28 -9.74 2.29 -5.32
CA GLY A 28 -8.48 2.34 -6.08
C GLY A 28 -7.33 3.00 -5.32
N TYR A 29 -7.11 2.59 -4.07
CA TYR A 29 -6.07 3.16 -3.19
C TYR A 29 -4.67 2.61 -3.47
N THR A 30 -4.55 1.52 -4.22
CA THR A 30 -3.30 0.85 -4.52
C THR A 30 -3.07 0.72 -6.02
N ARG A 31 -1.80 0.71 -6.43
CA ARG A 31 -1.33 0.46 -7.80
C ARG A 31 -0.29 -0.66 -7.79
N ILE A 32 -0.34 -1.52 -8.81
CA ILE A 32 0.65 -2.58 -9.03
C ILE A 32 1.44 -2.25 -10.30
N ILE A 33 2.77 -2.21 -10.19
CA ILE A 33 3.69 -2.00 -11.30
C ILE A 33 4.56 -3.26 -11.46
N LYS A 34 4.48 -3.92 -12.63
CA LYS A 34 5.29 -5.11 -12.92
C LYS A 34 6.71 -4.68 -13.27
N ILE A 35 7.71 -5.26 -12.62
CA ILE A 35 9.14 -4.88 -12.79
C ILE A 35 10.01 -6.01 -13.38
N GLY A 36 9.37 -7.00 -14.00
CA GLY A 36 10.05 -8.13 -14.63
C GLY A 36 10.33 -9.27 -13.68
N LYS A 37 11.40 -10.03 -13.94
CA LYS A 37 11.71 -11.27 -13.22
C LYS A 37 12.86 -11.07 -12.24
N ARG A 38 12.75 -11.67 -11.06
CA ARG A 38 13.82 -11.72 -10.07
C ARG A 38 14.99 -12.58 -10.59
N LYS A 39 16.20 -12.06 -10.40
CA LYS A 39 17.42 -12.78 -10.76
C LYS A 39 17.63 -13.96 -9.80
N GLY A 40 17.86 -15.16 -10.34
CA GLY A 40 18.10 -16.39 -9.58
C GLY A 40 17.01 -17.43 -9.78
N ASP A 41 15.75 -17.07 -9.52
CA ASP A 41 14.60 -17.98 -9.59
C ASP A 41 13.59 -17.62 -10.70
N ALA A 42 13.85 -16.55 -11.45
CA ALA A 42 12.99 -16.06 -12.53
C ALA A 42 11.55 -15.76 -12.10
N ALA A 43 11.31 -15.51 -10.80
CA ALA A 43 9.99 -15.20 -10.27
C ALA A 43 9.49 -13.84 -10.77
N ASN A 44 8.21 -13.73 -11.14
CA ASN A 44 7.62 -12.45 -11.56
C ASN A 44 7.52 -11.51 -10.36
N MET A 45 8.02 -10.30 -10.50
CA MET A 45 8.06 -9.28 -9.47
C MET A 45 7.13 -8.11 -9.81
N ALA A 46 6.57 -7.50 -8.78
CA ALA A 46 5.82 -6.27 -8.89
C ALA A 46 6.06 -5.38 -7.67
N VAL A 47 5.95 -4.08 -7.87
CA VAL A 47 5.91 -3.06 -6.81
C VAL A 47 4.44 -2.74 -6.54
N LEU A 48 4.04 -2.76 -5.27
CA LEU A 48 2.73 -2.32 -4.80
C LEU A 48 2.90 -0.96 -4.12
N GLU A 49 2.16 0.04 -4.62
CA GLU A 49 2.25 1.41 -4.13
C GLU A 49 0.87 1.93 -3.74
N LEU A 50 0.86 2.88 -2.81
CA LEU A 50 -0.33 3.69 -2.51
C LEU A 50 -0.44 4.79 -3.56
N VAL A 51 -1.65 5.07 -4.03
CA VAL A 51 -1.90 6.10 -5.04
C VAL A 51 -1.74 7.49 -4.42
N ASP A 52 -1.31 8.50 -5.17
CA ASP A 52 -1.10 9.88 -4.67
C ASP A 52 -0.18 9.93 -3.44
N SER A 53 0.91 9.15 -3.48
CA SER A 53 1.96 9.12 -2.47
C SER A 53 3.04 10.20 -2.67
N GLU A 54 2.83 11.14 -3.59
CA GLU A 54 3.71 12.28 -3.89
C GLU A 54 3.26 13.57 -3.19
#